data_AF-A0A3D5I1K8-F1
#
_entry.id   AF-A0A3D5I1K8-F1
#
_cell.length_a   1.000
_cell.length_b   1.000
_cell.length_c   1.000
_cell.angle_alpha   90.00
_cell.angle_beta   90.00
_cell.angle_gamma   90.00
#
_symmetry.space_group_name_H-M   'P 1'
#
loop_
_entity.id
_entity.type
_entity.pdbx_description
1 polymer ?
#
loop_
_entity_poly.entity_id
_entity_poly.type
_entity_poly.pdbx_seq_one_letter_code
_entity_poly.pdbx_strand_id
1 'polypeptide(L)'
;RVTASTLTDPYAVVASAVGTLAGPLHGGANEDVLLMLEEIGSEERVEAYLDQAIASKSKIMGFGHREYKVKDPRATILQGLAETLVSRFGHDRMY
;
A
#
# COMPACT_ATOMS: atom_id res chain seq x y z
N ARG A 1 15.88 -13.64 7.79
CA ARG A 1 16.17 -14.80 8.68
C ARG A 1 17.14 -15.78 8.05
N VAL A 2 16.99 -16.14 6.76
CA VAL A 2 17.96 -16.96 6.01
C VAL A 2 19.38 -16.37 6.07
N THR A 3 19.52 -15.06 5.80
CA THR A 3 20.81 -14.35 5.88
C THR A 3 21.43 -14.45 7.27
N ALA A 4 20.65 -14.28 8.34
CA ALA A 4 21.15 -14.37 9.70
C ALA A 4 21.57 -15.80 10.11
N SER A 5 20.91 -16.84 9.59
CA SER A 5 21.24 -18.23 9.92
C SER A 5 22.60 -18.69 9.40
N THR A 6 23.24 -17.92 8.51
CA THR A 6 24.62 -18.16 8.07
C THR A 6 25.66 -17.56 9.01
N LEU A 7 25.25 -17.02 10.17
CA LEU A 7 26.10 -16.36 11.16
C LEU A 7 26.81 -15.09 10.65
N THR A 8 26.25 -14.45 9.62
CA THR A 8 26.70 -13.14 9.13
C THR A 8 26.31 -12.00 10.08
N ASP A 9 26.90 -10.82 9.88
CA ASP A 9 26.67 -9.67 10.74
C ASP A 9 25.28 -9.02 10.51
N PRO A 10 24.77 -8.24 11.48
CA PRO A 10 23.46 -7.63 11.37
C PRO A 10 23.29 -6.63 10.20
N TYR A 11 24.35 -5.96 9.75
CA TYR A 11 24.27 -5.00 8.64
C TYR A 11 23.97 -5.74 7.34
N ALA A 12 24.65 -6.88 7.10
CA ALA A 12 24.36 -7.74 5.95
C ALA A 12 22.92 -8.28 5.97
N VAL A 13 22.39 -8.61 7.15
CA VAL A 13 20.99 -9.04 7.31
C VAL A 13 20.01 -7.94 6.92
N VAL A 14 20.22 -6.71 7.40
CA VAL A 14 19.33 -5.58 7.10
C VAL A 14 19.43 -5.18 5.63
N ALA A 15 20.64 -5.12 5.07
CA ALA A 15 20.84 -4.80 3.66
C ALA A 15 20.10 -5.79 2.73
N SER A 16 20.17 -7.09 3.03
CA SER A 16 19.43 -8.13 2.30
C SER A 16 17.90 -7.96 2.43
N ALA A 17 17.41 -7.59 3.61
CA ALA A 17 15.98 -7.35 3.83
C ALA A 17 15.48 -6.12 3.05
N VAL A 18 16.24 -5.03 3.06
CA VAL A 18 15.94 -3.82 2.29
C VAL A 18 15.91 -4.13 0.80
N GLY A 19 16.92 -4.83 0.28
CA GLY A 19 16.96 -5.23 -1.14
C GLY A 19 15.77 -6.08 -1.56
N THR A 20 15.28 -6.95 -0.67
CA THR A 20 14.08 -7.77 -0.92
C THR A 20 12.81 -6.93 -0.88
N LEU A 21 12.70 -6.00 0.08
CA LEU A 21 11.55 -5.09 0.20
C LEU A 21 11.45 -4.11 -0.96
N ALA A 22 12.57 -3.71 -1.56
CA ALA A 22 12.58 -2.87 -2.75
C ALA A 22 11.97 -3.54 -3.99
N GLY A 23 11.82 -4.87 -4.00
CA GLY A 23 11.16 -5.57 -5.10
C GLY A 23 9.65 -5.29 -5.15
N PRO A 24 9.06 -5.04 -6.33
CA PRO A 24 7.66 -4.60 -6.47
C PRO A 24 6.62 -5.67 -6.08
N LEU A 25 7.03 -6.92 -5.98
CA LEU A 25 6.15 -7.99 -5.48
C LEU A 25 6.09 -8.05 -3.95
N HIS A 26 6.89 -7.24 -3.25
CA HIS A 26 6.94 -7.20 -1.79
C HIS A 26 6.70 -5.81 -1.21
N GLY A 27 7.42 -4.78 -1.68
CA GLY A 27 7.21 -3.38 -1.31
C GLY A 27 6.47 -2.60 -2.40
N GLY A 28 6.31 -1.29 -2.19
CA GLY A 28 5.74 -0.37 -3.18
C GLY A 28 4.22 -0.28 -3.23
N ALA A 29 3.49 -1.18 -2.56
CA ALA A 29 2.03 -1.22 -2.66
C ALA A 29 1.31 0.10 -2.27
N ASN A 30 1.89 0.92 -1.40
CA ASN A 30 1.35 2.24 -1.06
C ASN A 30 1.62 3.29 -2.14
N GLU A 31 2.78 3.23 -2.80
CA GLU A 31 3.11 4.06 -3.96
C GLU A 31 2.19 3.71 -5.15
N ASP A 32 1.95 2.42 -5.38
CA ASP A 32 1.02 1.94 -6.41
C ASP A 32 -0.41 2.44 -6.17
N VAL A 33 -0.83 2.61 -4.90
CA VAL A 33 -2.12 3.23 -4.57
C VAL A 33 -2.14 4.69 -4.97
N LEU A 34 -1.06 5.44 -4.74
CA LEU A 34 -0.99 6.85 -5.14
C LEU A 34 -1.04 7.00 -6.65
N LEU A 35 -0.28 6.17 -7.39
CA LEU A 35 -0.32 6.15 -8.85
C LEU A 35 -1.72 5.81 -9.38
N MET A 36 -2.41 4.85 -8.76
CA MET A 36 -3.80 4.50 -9.10
C MET A 36 -4.76 5.67 -8.84
N LEU A 37 -4.63 6.38 -7.72
CA LEU A 37 -5.44 7.57 -7.42
C LEU A 37 -5.15 8.72 -8.40
N GLU A 38 -3.90 8.86 -8.82
CA GLU A 38 -3.46 9.81 -9.86
C GLU A 38 -4.11 9.51 -11.21
N GLU A 39 -4.14 8.24 -11.60
CA GLU A 39 -4.80 7.76 -12.83
C GLU A 39 -6.31 8.01 -12.80
N ILE A 40 -6.96 7.74 -11.65
CA ILE A 40 -8.38 8.02 -11.44
C ILE A 40 -8.63 9.53 -11.54
N GLY A 41 -7.82 10.34 -10.88
CA GLY A 41 -7.74 11.80 -11.03
C GLY A 41 -8.86 12.61 -10.38
N SER A 42 -10.09 12.09 -10.27
CA SER A 42 -11.22 12.72 -9.54
C SER A 42 -12.25 11.69 -9.05
N GLU A 43 -13.04 12.07 -8.04
CA GLU A 43 -14.04 11.19 -7.40
C GLU A 43 -15.10 10.70 -8.40
N GLU A 44 -15.51 11.54 -9.36
CA GLU A 44 -16.54 11.20 -10.34
C GLU A 44 -16.12 10.07 -11.29
N ARG A 45 -14.81 9.76 -11.38
CA ARG A 45 -14.27 8.71 -12.25
C ARG A 45 -14.05 7.39 -11.53
N VAL A 46 -14.20 7.35 -10.19
CA VAL A 46 -13.93 6.16 -9.37
C VAL A 46 -14.81 4.98 -9.80
N GLU A 47 -16.12 5.20 -9.98
CA GLU A 47 -17.05 4.12 -10.35
C GLU A 47 -16.67 3.48 -11.69
N ALA A 48 -16.47 4.31 -12.73
CA ALA A 48 -16.09 3.83 -14.05
C ALA A 48 -14.72 3.10 -14.04
N TYR A 49 -13.75 3.59 -13.26
CA TYR A 49 -12.45 2.94 -13.10
C TYR A 49 -12.60 1.55 -12.46
N LEU A 50 -13.38 1.45 -11.38
CA LEU A 50 -13.60 0.19 -10.67
C LEU A 50 -14.33 -0.83 -11.55
N ASP A 51 -15.36 -0.40 -12.27
CA ASP A 51 -16.09 -1.28 -13.21
C ASP A 51 -15.17 -1.85 -14.28
N GLN A 52 -14.31 -1.01 -14.86
CA GLN A 52 -13.31 -1.45 -15.83
C GLN A 52 -12.27 -2.40 -15.20
N ALA A 53 -11.78 -2.08 -14.00
CA ALA A 53 -10.80 -2.91 -13.29
C ALA A 53 -11.38 -4.30 -12.98
N ILE A 54 -12.62 -4.37 -12.52
CA ILE A 54 -13.33 -5.63 -12.24
C ILE A 54 -13.58 -6.42 -13.53
N ALA A 55 -14.09 -5.77 -14.59
CA ALA A 55 -14.35 -6.41 -15.87
C ALA A 55 -13.08 -7.01 -16.51
N SER A 56 -11.95 -6.32 -16.35
CA SER A 56 -10.63 -6.74 -16.84
C SER A 56 -9.89 -7.69 -15.88
N LYS A 57 -10.44 -7.97 -14.68
CA LYS A 57 -9.77 -8.73 -13.60
C LYS A 57 -8.42 -8.12 -13.19
N SER A 58 -8.32 -6.80 -13.29
CA SER A 58 -7.16 -6.04 -12.81
C SER A 58 -7.13 -6.02 -11.28
N LYS A 59 -5.93 -5.93 -10.72
CA LYS A 59 -5.77 -5.77 -9.27
C LYS A 59 -6.10 -4.34 -8.87
N ILE A 60 -6.89 -4.18 -7.82
CA ILE A 60 -7.13 -2.87 -7.20
C ILE A 60 -6.11 -2.72 -6.08
N MET A 61 -5.18 -1.78 -6.23
CA MET A 61 -4.08 -1.62 -5.30
C MET A 61 -4.60 -1.12 -3.95
N GLY A 62 -3.99 -1.60 -2.86
CA GLY A 62 -4.45 -1.32 -1.49
C GLY A 62 -5.64 -2.16 -1.01
N PHE A 63 -6.24 -3.00 -1.86
CA PHE A 63 -7.37 -3.86 -1.50
C PHE A 63 -6.97 -5.34 -1.34
N GLY A 64 -7.62 -5.98 -0.37
CA GLY A 64 -7.39 -7.39 -0.03
C GLY A 64 -6.17 -7.63 0.86
N HIS A 65 -6.14 -8.79 1.49
CA HIS A 65 -5.00 -9.23 2.30
C HIS A 65 -4.90 -10.75 2.22
N ARG A 66 -3.67 -11.28 2.17
CA ARG A 66 -3.47 -12.74 2.08
C ARG A 66 -4.00 -13.48 3.32
N GLU A 67 -3.83 -12.87 4.49
CA GLU A 67 -4.16 -13.48 5.79
C GLU A 67 -5.47 -12.96 6.40
N TYR A 68 -5.81 -11.68 6.19
CA TYR A 68 -6.98 -11.08 6.85
C TYR A 68 -8.20 -11.29 5.96
N LYS A 69 -9.21 -11.97 6.51
CA LYS A 69 -10.51 -12.23 5.85
C LYS A 69 -11.54 -11.13 6.11
N VAL A 70 -11.21 -10.21 7.00
CA VAL A 70 -11.99 -9.03 7.40
C VAL A 70 -11.11 -7.79 7.27
N LYS A 71 -11.62 -6.61 7.63
CA LYS A 71 -10.84 -5.36 7.60
C LYS A 71 -9.49 -5.53 8.30
N ASP A 72 -8.42 -5.13 7.63
CA ASP A 72 -7.08 -5.11 8.22
C ASP A 72 -7.09 -4.18 9.46
N PRO A 73 -6.71 -4.68 10.65
CA PRO A 73 -6.74 -3.87 11.87
C PRO A 73 -5.83 -2.63 11.79
N ARG A 74 -4.74 -2.69 10.99
CA ARG A 74 -3.85 -1.56 10.75
C ARG A 74 -4.54 -0.46 9.97
N ALA A 75 -5.42 -0.81 9.03
CA ALA A 75 -6.18 0.17 8.25
C ALA A 75 -7.10 1.01 9.14
N THR A 76 -7.70 0.42 10.19
CA THR A 76 -8.51 1.17 11.17
C THR A 76 -7.68 2.22 11.91
N ILE A 77 -6.47 1.86 12.34
CA ILE A 77 -5.59 2.79 13.06
C ILE A 77 -5.09 3.88 12.11
N LEU A 78 -4.61 3.51 10.92
CA LEU A 78 -4.08 4.45 9.93
C LEU A 78 -5.14 5.41 9.41
N GLN A 79 -6.37 4.95 9.23
CA GLN A 79 -7.50 5.81 8.85
C GLN A 79 -7.74 6.91 9.88
N GLY A 80 -7.79 6.58 11.18
CA GLY A 80 -7.97 7.60 12.23
C GLY A 80 -6.81 8.60 12.31
N LEU A 81 -5.57 8.14 12.03
CA LEU A 81 -4.41 9.04 11.94
C LEU A 81 -4.51 9.97 10.73
N ALA A 82 -4.95 9.47 9.57
CA ALA A 82 -5.16 10.27 8.38
C ALA A 82 -6.23 11.36 8.62
N GLU A 83 -7.37 10.99 9.19
CA GLU A 83 -8.44 11.92 9.58
C GLU A 83 -7.94 13.01 10.55
N THR A 84 -7.07 12.64 11.50
CA THR A 84 -6.45 13.58 12.44
C THR A 84 -5.50 14.56 11.73
N LEU A 85 -4.68 14.07 10.81
CA LEU A 85 -3.76 14.91 10.02
C LEU A 85 -4.53 15.91 9.18
N VAL A 86 -5.54 15.43 8.48
CA VAL A 86 -6.46 16.22 7.67
C VAL A 86 -7.16 17.29 8.51
N SER A 87 -7.71 16.94 9.68
CA SER A 87 -8.38 17.91 10.55
C SER A 87 -7.44 19.02 11.03
N ARG A 88 -6.14 18.72 11.17
CA ARG A 88 -5.15 19.66 11.69
C ARG A 88 -4.53 20.55 10.60
N PHE A 89 -4.32 20.01 9.41
CA PHE A 89 -3.54 20.66 8.35
C PHE A 89 -4.36 20.98 7.09
N GLY A 90 -5.61 20.55 7.02
CA GLY A 90 -6.45 20.65 5.83
C GLY A 90 -6.26 19.47 4.88
N HIS A 91 -6.98 19.51 3.76
CA HIS A 91 -6.91 18.50 2.70
C HIS A 91 -5.97 18.98 1.59
N ASP A 92 -5.25 18.04 1.00
CA ASP A 92 -4.67 18.16 -0.33
C ASP A 92 -5.52 17.36 -1.34
N ARG A 93 -5.31 17.56 -2.64
CA ARG A 93 -5.98 16.77 -3.68
C ARG A 93 -5.81 15.25 -3.46
N MET A 94 -4.73 14.82 -2.83
CA MET A 94 -4.44 13.41 -2.54
C MET A 94 -4.79 12.93 -1.12
N TYR A 95 -4.93 13.84 -0.13
CA TYR A 95 -5.02 13.49 1.29
C TYR A 95 -6.04 14.32 2.06
#